data_AF-A0A7C3M187-F1
#
_entry.id   AF-A0A7C3M187-F1
#
_cell.length_a   1.000
_cell.length_b   1.000
_cell.length_c   1.000
_cell.angle_alpha   90.00
_cell.angle_beta   90.00
_cell.angle_gamma   90.00
#
_symmetry.space_group_name_H-M   'P 1'
#
loop_
_entity.id
_entity.type
_entity.pdbx_description
1 polymer ?
#
loop_
_entity_poly.entity_id
_entity_poly.type
_entity_poly.pdbx_seq_one_letter_code
_entity_poly.pdbx_strand_id
1 'polypeptide(L)'
;MSQKRVTKRWTVEINVELKAIREVASELLVLGLCEGATPTEGPIGAIDKALGGALSELIRAGDMTGKAEQTALLYTRGAIPAKRVLIVGLGEPSRLTADVVRRAAATAAKAARQLRLARYHSTLYGLGGALGPAEVAQALTEGTILGNYSFTQHKSDLRDVLPTLEALTLVQADASAVAAVKQGASTGKIIAEAVCFVRDLVNQPANHLTPTMLAEAAEELANELGLRAEVLDEAQMAELGMGALLGVAQGSEEPAKFIVLEYNAERTDLAPYIIIGKGLTFDSGGLSIKPSEGMEAMKGDMAGAGATLGTLRAVAELRLPLRVVGLIPATENLPSGRAYKPGDVLKSMNGLTIEVIIP
;
A
#
# COMPACT_ATOMS: atom_id res chain seq x y z
N MET A 1 -17.60 -13.76 -19.77
CA MET A 1 -17.53 -14.35 -18.41
C MET A 1 -17.58 -13.20 -17.43
N SER A 2 -18.59 -13.15 -16.57
CA SER A 2 -18.76 -12.09 -15.57
C SER A 2 -17.48 -11.94 -14.75
N GLN A 3 -16.78 -10.81 -14.88
CA GLN A 3 -15.75 -10.37 -13.95
C GLN A 3 -16.42 -10.30 -12.59
N LYS A 4 -16.27 -11.36 -11.79
CA LYS A 4 -16.58 -11.32 -10.37
C LYS A 4 -15.81 -10.12 -9.83
N ARG A 5 -16.52 -9.11 -9.33
CA ARG A 5 -15.95 -7.98 -8.58
C ARG A 5 -14.77 -8.52 -7.78
N VAL A 6 -13.57 -8.01 -8.06
CA VAL A 6 -12.40 -8.30 -7.24
C VAL A 6 -12.73 -7.79 -5.86
N THR A 7 -13.22 -8.65 -4.97
CA THR A 7 -13.34 -8.35 -3.54
C THR A 7 -11.95 -7.92 -3.11
N LYS A 8 -11.79 -6.63 -2.75
CA LYS A 8 -10.53 -6.02 -2.32
C LYS A 8 -9.95 -6.89 -1.18
N ARG A 9 -9.01 -7.79 -1.51
CA ARG A 9 -8.53 -8.86 -0.59
C ARG A 9 -7.63 -8.35 0.54
N TRP A 10 -7.31 -7.06 0.51
CA TRP A 10 -6.47 -6.37 1.49
C TRP A 10 -7.27 -5.44 2.41
N THR A 11 -8.59 -5.35 2.27
CA THR A 11 -9.41 -4.54 3.18
C THR A 11 -9.42 -5.15 4.58
N VAL A 12 -9.07 -4.32 5.56
CA VAL A 12 -9.12 -4.66 6.98
C VAL A 12 -10.08 -3.69 7.66
N GLU A 13 -10.98 -4.21 8.49
CA GLU A 13 -11.81 -3.40 9.37
C GLU A 13 -10.93 -2.82 10.49
N ILE A 14 -10.97 -1.49 10.64
CA ILE A 14 -10.14 -0.80 11.64
C ILE A 14 -11.05 -0.22 12.71
N ASN A 15 -10.92 -0.77 13.91
CA ASN A 15 -11.71 -0.41 15.07
C ASN A 15 -10.86 0.30 16.12
N VAL A 16 -11.50 1.14 16.93
CA VAL A 16 -10.88 1.78 18.10
C VAL A 16 -11.76 1.54 19.31
N GLU A 17 -11.23 0.87 20.32
CA GLU A 17 -11.94 0.52 21.55
C GLU A 17 -11.36 1.31 22.73
N LEU A 18 -12.23 2.03 23.46
CA LEU A 18 -11.87 2.68 24.71
C LEU A 18 -11.95 1.66 25.86
N LYS A 19 -10.82 1.09 26.26
CA LYS A 19 -10.78 0.03 27.27
C LYS A 19 -9.43 -0.13 27.92
N ALA A 20 -9.44 -0.58 29.18
CA ALA A 20 -8.21 -1.01 29.86
C ALA A 20 -7.66 -2.26 29.19
N ILE A 21 -6.34 -2.27 28.92
CA ILE A 21 -5.72 -3.32 28.11
C ILE A 21 -5.89 -4.74 28.66
N ARG A 22 -5.95 -4.87 29.99
CA ARG A 22 -6.14 -6.15 30.71
C ARG A 22 -7.55 -6.73 30.59
N GLU A 23 -8.53 -5.95 30.12
CA GLU A 23 -9.94 -6.34 30.04
C GLU A 23 -10.34 -6.72 28.61
N VAL A 24 -9.42 -6.58 27.65
CA VAL A 24 -9.66 -6.85 26.23
C VAL A 24 -9.75 -8.36 26.00
N ALA A 25 -10.91 -8.82 25.53
CA ALA A 25 -11.09 -10.19 25.06
C ALA A 25 -10.60 -10.30 23.61
N SER A 26 -9.52 -11.06 23.39
CA SER A 26 -8.87 -11.16 22.08
C SER A 26 -8.23 -12.53 21.86
N GLU A 27 -8.21 -13.02 20.62
CA GLU A 27 -7.38 -14.17 20.24
C GLU A 27 -5.88 -13.86 20.33
N LEU A 28 -5.51 -12.60 20.02
CA LEU A 28 -4.15 -12.10 20.05
C LEU A 28 -4.15 -10.62 20.45
N LEU A 29 -3.43 -10.30 21.52
CA LEU A 29 -3.17 -8.94 21.94
C LEU A 29 -1.71 -8.59 21.64
N VAL A 30 -1.46 -7.46 20.98
CA VAL A 30 -0.12 -7.05 20.56
C VAL A 30 0.35 -5.82 21.34
N LEU A 31 1.60 -5.87 21.80
CA LEU A 31 2.28 -4.82 22.54
C LEU A 31 3.65 -4.54 21.89
N GLY A 32 4.04 -3.27 21.83
CA GLY A 32 5.38 -2.87 21.36
C GLY A 32 6.35 -2.71 22.54
N LEU A 33 7.60 -3.17 22.40
CA LEU A 33 8.64 -3.06 23.43
C LEU A 33 9.91 -2.43 22.84
N CYS A 34 10.38 -1.31 23.40
CA CYS A 34 11.68 -0.75 23.03
C CYS A 34 12.82 -1.44 23.79
N GLU A 35 14.05 -1.31 23.26
CA GLU A 35 15.25 -1.76 23.97
C GLU A 35 15.42 -1.03 25.31
N GLY A 36 15.86 -1.79 26.32
CA GLY A 36 16.07 -1.27 27.68
C GLY A 36 14.79 -0.97 28.47
N ALA A 37 13.60 -1.23 27.91
CA ALA A 37 12.34 -1.03 28.62
C ALA A 37 12.16 -2.04 29.76
N THR A 38 11.79 -1.53 30.94
CA THR A 38 11.38 -2.35 32.09
C THR A 38 9.85 -2.43 32.16
N PRO A 39 9.23 -3.62 32.24
CA PRO A 39 7.77 -3.79 32.32
C PRO A 39 7.14 -3.35 33.65
N THR A 40 7.47 -2.17 34.17
CA THR A 40 6.97 -1.73 35.48
C THR A 40 5.73 -0.83 35.38
N GLU A 41 5.54 -0.15 34.25
CA GLU A 41 4.48 0.85 34.05
C GLU A 41 3.78 0.70 32.70
N GLY A 42 2.68 1.45 32.54
CA GLY A 42 1.91 1.51 31.30
C GLY A 42 1.26 0.18 30.90
N PRO A 43 0.82 0.05 29.64
CA PRO A 43 0.16 -1.16 29.14
C PRO A 43 1.01 -2.42 29.26
N ILE A 44 2.32 -2.31 29.02
CA ILE A 44 3.26 -3.45 29.09
C ILE A 44 3.37 -3.96 30.53
N GLY A 45 3.58 -3.07 31.50
CA GLY A 45 3.68 -3.47 32.90
C GLY A 45 2.37 -3.99 33.49
N ALA A 46 1.23 -3.42 33.06
CA ALA A 46 -0.07 -3.93 33.44
C ALA A 46 -0.29 -5.38 32.97
N ILE A 47 0.13 -5.70 31.74
CA ILE A 47 0.04 -7.05 31.18
C ILE A 47 1.07 -7.98 31.84
N ASP A 48 2.32 -7.56 32.00
CA ASP A 48 3.34 -8.40 32.64
C ASP A 48 2.96 -8.79 34.08
N LYS A 49 2.45 -7.82 34.87
CA LYS A 49 1.94 -8.08 36.22
C LYS A 49 0.78 -9.08 36.21
N ALA A 50 -0.15 -8.95 35.26
CA ALA A 50 -1.28 -9.88 35.13
C ALA A 50 -0.80 -11.29 34.72
N LEU A 51 0.29 -11.39 33.97
CA LEU A 51 0.93 -12.66 33.58
C LEU A 51 1.95 -13.17 34.60
N GLY A 52 2.02 -12.58 35.80
CA GLY A 52 2.92 -13.05 36.87
C GLY A 52 4.41 -12.77 36.62
N GLY A 53 4.75 -11.79 35.78
CA GLY A 53 6.14 -11.43 35.48
C GLY A 53 6.77 -12.20 34.30
N ALA A 54 5.97 -12.94 33.53
CA ALA A 54 6.46 -13.77 32.42
C ALA A 54 7.25 -12.99 31.35
N LEU A 55 6.87 -11.74 31.04
CA LEU A 55 7.63 -10.91 30.12
C LEU A 55 8.93 -10.42 30.77
N SER A 56 8.89 -10.05 32.05
CA SER A 56 10.10 -9.70 32.81
C SER A 56 11.10 -10.88 32.87
N GLU A 57 10.62 -12.12 32.96
CA GLU A 57 11.46 -13.33 32.88
C GLU A 57 12.12 -13.49 31.52
N LEU A 58 11.37 -13.33 30.41
CA LEU A 58 11.93 -13.37 29.05
C LEU A 58 13.00 -12.29 28.84
N ILE A 59 12.77 -11.08 29.35
CA ILE A 59 13.74 -9.98 29.26
C ILE A 59 15.01 -10.32 30.05
N ARG A 60 14.88 -10.83 31.28
CA ARG A 60 16.02 -11.21 32.12
C ARG A 60 16.83 -12.37 31.53
N ALA A 61 16.17 -13.31 30.85
CA ALA A 61 16.79 -14.42 30.15
C ALA A 61 17.50 -14.01 28.85
N GLY A 62 17.19 -12.83 28.30
CA GLY A 62 17.71 -12.36 27.01
C GLY A 62 16.90 -12.82 25.80
N ASP A 63 15.80 -13.56 26.02
CA ASP A 63 14.91 -14.07 24.98
C ASP A 63 14.11 -12.95 24.31
N MET A 64 13.84 -11.86 25.03
CA MET A 64 13.22 -10.65 24.51
C MET A 64 14.02 -9.42 24.91
N THR A 65 14.63 -8.74 23.94
CA THR A 65 15.49 -7.57 24.19
C THR A 65 14.86 -6.25 23.76
N GLY A 66 13.80 -6.31 22.94
CA GLY A 66 13.18 -5.13 22.34
C GLY A 66 13.78 -4.73 20.99
N LYS A 67 14.76 -5.50 20.46
CA LYS A 67 15.33 -5.28 19.12
C LYS A 67 14.24 -5.16 18.05
N ALA A 68 14.46 -4.28 17.07
CA ALA A 68 13.46 -4.00 16.03
C ALA A 68 12.95 -5.29 15.37
N GLU A 69 11.62 -5.43 15.30
CA GLU A 69 10.89 -6.58 14.74
C GLU A 69 11.12 -7.93 15.45
N GLN A 70 11.84 -7.97 16.58
CA GLN A 70 11.90 -9.16 17.43
C GLN A 70 10.52 -9.50 17.96
N THR A 71 10.13 -10.78 17.95
CA THR A 71 8.82 -11.20 18.47
C THR A 71 8.92 -12.22 19.58
N ALA A 72 8.06 -12.10 20.59
CA ALA A 72 7.85 -13.12 21.61
C ALA A 72 6.34 -13.37 21.81
N LEU A 73 5.92 -14.63 21.80
CA LEU A 73 4.51 -15.03 21.97
C LEU A 73 4.32 -15.69 23.33
N LEU A 74 3.45 -15.10 24.15
CA LEU A 74 3.05 -15.60 25.46
C LEU A 74 1.62 -16.11 25.42
N TYR A 75 1.38 -17.29 25.99
CA TYR A 75 0.03 -17.83 26.20
C TYR A 75 -0.46 -17.43 27.58
N THR A 76 -1.60 -16.74 27.66
CA THR A 76 -2.06 -16.12 28.91
C THR A 76 -2.62 -17.12 29.91
N ARG A 77 -3.06 -18.29 29.43
CA ARG A 77 -3.66 -19.38 30.24
C ARG A 77 -4.80 -18.89 31.14
N GLY A 78 -5.58 -17.91 30.67
CA GLY A 78 -6.72 -17.36 31.39
C GLY A 78 -6.40 -16.29 32.43
N ALA A 79 -5.13 -15.89 32.58
CA ALA A 79 -4.74 -14.81 33.49
C ALA A 79 -5.33 -13.44 33.10
N ILE A 80 -5.63 -13.26 31.81
CA ILE A 80 -6.39 -12.14 31.24
C ILE A 80 -7.37 -12.69 30.17
N PRO A 81 -8.39 -11.92 29.75
CA PRO A 81 -9.35 -12.35 28.74
C PRO A 81 -8.74 -12.61 27.35
N ALA A 82 -7.63 -11.95 27.01
CA ALA A 82 -6.88 -12.25 25.79
C ALA A 82 -6.24 -13.64 25.90
N LYS A 83 -6.30 -14.46 24.84
CA LYS A 83 -5.74 -15.83 24.84
C LYS A 83 -4.21 -15.86 24.67
N ARG A 84 -3.68 -14.90 23.93
CA ARG A 84 -2.26 -14.79 23.57
C ARG A 84 -1.82 -13.33 23.62
N VAL A 85 -0.58 -13.09 24.00
CA VAL A 85 0.07 -11.79 23.95
C VAL A 85 1.30 -11.90 23.06
N LEU A 86 1.37 -11.10 22.00
CA LEU A 86 2.55 -10.95 21.15
C LEU A 86 3.27 -9.65 21.53
N ILE A 87 4.53 -9.77 21.88
CA ILE A 87 5.43 -8.63 22.03
C ILE A 87 6.17 -8.44 20.71
N VAL A 88 6.22 -7.21 20.21
CA VAL A 88 7.00 -6.83 19.03
C VAL A 88 8.03 -5.77 19.43
N GLY A 89 9.29 -6.02 19.11
CA GLY A 89 10.38 -5.12 19.42
C GLY A 89 10.40 -3.91 18.49
N LEU A 90 10.70 -2.74 19.07
CA LEU A 90 10.71 -1.44 18.39
C LEU A 90 12.14 -0.89 18.19
N GLY A 91 13.15 -1.55 18.74
CA GLY A 91 14.54 -1.10 18.73
C GLY A 91 14.82 -0.01 19.76
N GLU A 92 15.90 0.72 19.53
CA GLU A 92 16.34 1.85 20.37
C GLU A 92 15.24 2.93 20.46
N PRO A 93 14.85 3.39 21.67
CA PRO A 93 13.84 4.44 21.83
C PRO A 93 14.14 5.73 21.05
N SER A 94 15.41 6.12 20.93
CA SER A 94 15.87 7.32 20.21
C SER A 94 15.69 7.23 18.68
N ARG A 95 15.47 6.03 18.14
CA ARG A 95 15.25 5.78 16.70
C ARG A 95 13.79 5.50 16.37
N LEU A 96 12.88 5.68 17.32
CA LEU A 96 11.47 5.44 17.09
C LEU A 96 10.90 6.46 16.11
N THR A 97 10.48 5.98 14.94
CA THR A 97 9.82 6.76 13.89
C THR A 97 8.51 6.10 13.48
N ALA A 98 7.68 6.82 12.71
CA ALA A 98 6.48 6.23 12.12
C ALA A 98 6.79 4.98 11.28
N ASP A 99 7.96 4.91 10.62
CA ASP A 99 8.34 3.72 9.86
C ASP A 99 8.68 2.50 10.73
N VAL A 100 9.35 2.73 11.86
CA VAL A 100 9.59 1.67 12.85
C VAL A 100 8.26 1.10 13.36
N VAL A 101 7.30 1.97 13.68
CA VAL A 101 5.95 1.56 14.10
C VAL A 101 5.24 0.77 13.00
N ARG A 102 5.31 1.25 11.75
CA ARG A 102 4.70 0.59 10.58
C ARG A 102 5.28 -0.81 10.36
N ARG A 103 6.60 -0.96 10.42
CA ARG A 103 7.28 -2.26 10.29
C ARG A 103 6.92 -3.22 11.42
N ALA A 104 6.91 -2.73 12.66
CA ALA A 104 6.47 -3.52 13.81
C ALA A 104 5.01 -4.00 13.65
N ALA A 105 4.11 -3.15 13.16
CA ALA A 105 2.73 -3.54 12.88
C ALA A 105 2.61 -4.56 11.74
N ALA A 106 3.42 -4.43 10.69
CA ALA A 106 3.48 -5.41 9.61
C ALA A 106 3.98 -6.78 10.12
N THR A 107 4.95 -6.78 11.03
CA THR A 107 5.45 -7.99 11.71
C THR A 107 4.36 -8.62 12.58
N ALA A 108 3.61 -7.81 13.34
CA ALA A 108 2.47 -8.28 14.12
C ALA A 108 1.38 -8.92 13.23
N ALA A 109 1.03 -8.26 12.13
CA ALA A 109 0.05 -8.76 11.18
C ALA A 109 0.47 -10.10 10.56
N LYS A 110 1.74 -10.25 10.16
CA LYS A 110 2.30 -11.52 9.66
C LYS A 110 2.25 -12.61 10.71
N ALA A 111 2.62 -12.31 11.96
CA ALA A 111 2.54 -13.27 13.06
C ALA A 111 1.09 -13.72 13.33
N ALA A 112 0.13 -12.80 13.32
CA ALA A 112 -1.29 -13.11 13.45
C ALA A 112 -1.78 -14.07 12.34
N ARG A 113 -1.36 -13.82 11.09
CA ARG A 113 -1.67 -14.69 9.94
C ARG A 113 -1.04 -16.07 10.05
N GLN A 114 0.20 -16.16 10.53
CA GLN A 114 0.87 -17.44 10.80
C GLN A 114 0.13 -18.26 11.86
N LEU A 115 -0.43 -17.58 12.86
CA LEU A 115 -1.32 -18.18 13.86
C LEU A 115 -2.74 -18.48 13.34
N ARG A 116 -2.99 -18.24 12.04
CA ARG A 116 -4.29 -18.41 11.36
C ARG A 116 -5.43 -17.63 12.03
N LEU A 117 -5.12 -16.46 12.57
CA LEU A 117 -6.10 -15.57 13.17
C LEU A 117 -6.61 -14.60 12.12
N ALA A 118 -7.92 -14.35 12.13
CA ALA A 118 -8.55 -13.33 11.28
C ALA A 118 -8.50 -11.93 11.92
N ARG A 119 -8.33 -11.84 13.24
CA ARG A 119 -8.50 -10.58 13.99
C ARG A 119 -7.49 -10.49 15.13
N TYR A 120 -6.98 -9.29 15.41
CA TYR A 120 -6.16 -9.05 16.59
C TYR A 120 -6.39 -7.64 17.15
N HIS A 121 -5.95 -7.46 18.40
CA HIS A 121 -5.98 -6.18 19.11
C HIS A 121 -4.55 -5.70 19.32
N SER A 122 -4.32 -4.39 19.24
CA SER A 122 -3.01 -3.79 19.48
C SER A 122 -3.12 -2.58 20.38
N THR A 123 -2.17 -2.36 21.27
CA THR A 123 -1.96 -1.03 21.83
C THR A 123 -1.34 -0.10 20.79
N LEU A 124 -1.36 1.19 21.10
CA LEU A 124 -0.46 2.14 20.43
C LEU A 124 0.96 1.94 20.93
N TYR A 125 1.93 1.99 20.02
CA TYR A 125 3.35 1.80 20.33
C TYR A 125 4.01 3.15 20.65
N GLY A 126 4.88 3.17 21.66
CA GLY A 126 5.78 4.30 21.91
C GLY A 126 5.11 5.65 22.16
N LEU A 127 3.89 5.66 22.73
CA LEU A 127 3.27 6.90 23.20
C LEU A 127 4.13 7.55 24.30
N GLY A 128 4.23 8.88 24.27
CA GLY A 128 5.03 9.67 25.21
C GLY A 128 6.40 10.12 24.67
N GLY A 129 6.74 9.76 23.43
CA GLY A 129 7.90 10.25 22.69
C GLY A 129 7.56 11.35 21.67
N ALA A 130 8.31 11.38 20.56
CA ALA A 130 8.15 12.39 19.51
C ALA A 130 6.88 12.22 18.62
N LEU A 131 6.23 11.06 18.66
CA LEU A 131 5.06 10.75 17.82
C LEU A 131 3.76 10.96 18.60
N GLY A 132 2.81 11.66 17.98
CA GLY A 132 1.46 11.83 18.52
C GLY A 132 0.57 10.58 18.34
N PRO A 133 -0.55 10.47 19.08
CA PRO A 133 -1.46 9.33 18.96
C PRO A 133 -2.01 9.08 17.53
N ALA A 134 -2.25 10.15 16.77
CA ALA A 134 -2.71 10.04 15.38
C ALA A 134 -1.64 9.44 14.46
N GLU A 135 -0.39 9.90 14.58
CA GLU A 135 0.73 9.41 13.75
C GLU A 135 1.03 7.93 14.03
N VAL A 136 1.01 7.54 15.31
CA VAL A 136 1.19 6.13 15.71
C VAL A 136 0.05 5.26 15.19
N ALA A 137 -1.20 5.71 15.31
CA ALA A 137 -2.36 4.98 14.82
C ALA A 137 -2.35 4.83 13.28
N GLN A 138 -1.94 5.88 12.58
CA GLN A 138 -1.72 5.85 11.14
C GLN A 138 -0.68 4.79 10.77
N ALA A 139 0.52 4.87 11.34
CA ALA A 139 1.60 3.93 11.05
C ALA A 139 1.24 2.48 11.38
N LEU A 140 0.58 2.24 12.51
CA LEU A 140 0.09 0.91 12.90
C LEU A 140 -0.91 0.36 11.88
N THR A 141 -1.87 1.19 11.47
CA THR A 141 -2.89 0.79 10.51
C THR A 141 -2.27 0.49 9.15
N GLU A 142 -1.39 1.36 8.67
CA GLU A 142 -0.67 1.16 7.42
C GLU A 142 0.13 -0.14 7.43
N GLY A 143 0.93 -0.35 8.48
CA GLY A 143 1.76 -1.54 8.60
C GLY A 143 0.94 -2.81 8.67
N THR A 144 -0.19 -2.77 9.37
CA THR A 144 -1.12 -3.90 9.45
C THR A 144 -1.66 -4.29 8.08
N ILE A 145 -2.19 -3.33 7.31
CA ILE A 145 -2.75 -3.57 5.98
C ILE A 145 -1.65 -4.01 5.01
N LEU A 146 -0.49 -3.35 5.01
CA LEU A 146 0.63 -3.69 4.14
C LEU A 146 1.25 -5.06 4.47
N GLY A 147 1.24 -5.47 5.74
CA GLY A 147 1.63 -6.81 6.19
C GLY A 147 0.57 -7.88 5.89
N ASN A 148 -0.69 -7.47 5.74
CA ASN A 148 -1.80 -8.34 5.34
C ASN A 148 -1.82 -8.62 3.82
N TYR A 149 -1.28 -7.70 3.00
CA TYR A 149 -1.30 -7.81 1.55
C TYR A 149 -0.75 -9.16 1.04
N SER A 150 -1.45 -9.74 0.06
CA SER A 150 -1.02 -10.94 -0.65
C SER A 150 -1.64 -10.97 -2.04
N PHE A 151 -0.81 -11.06 -3.07
CA PHE A 151 -1.26 -11.16 -4.46
C PHE A 151 -1.49 -12.63 -4.84
N THR A 152 -2.76 -13.01 -4.95
CA THR A 152 -3.19 -14.41 -5.15
C THR A 152 -4.17 -14.59 -6.31
N GLN A 153 -4.36 -13.56 -7.14
CA GLN A 153 -5.37 -13.55 -8.20
C GLN A 153 -5.16 -14.65 -9.25
N HIS A 154 -3.90 -14.97 -9.54
CA HIS A 154 -3.51 -15.99 -10.54
C HIS A 154 -3.15 -17.35 -9.92
N LYS A 155 -3.41 -17.56 -8.62
CA LYS A 155 -3.18 -18.86 -7.96
C LYS A 155 -4.45 -19.71 -8.02
N SER A 156 -4.34 -20.91 -8.59
CA SER A 156 -5.42 -21.91 -8.61
C SER A 156 -5.48 -22.76 -7.33
N ASP A 157 -4.33 -23.04 -6.72
CA ASP A 157 -4.22 -23.72 -5.42
C ASP A 157 -3.93 -22.71 -4.31
N LEU A 158 -4.81 -22.68 -3.30
CA LEU A 158 -4.74 -21.76 -2.16
C LEU A 158 -4.47 -22.48 -0.83
N ARG A 159 -4.16 -23.78 -0.83
CA ARG A 159 -3.95 -24.57 0.41
C ARG A 159 -2.84 -24.01 1.31
N ASP A 160 -1.79 -23.47 0.71
CA ASP A 160 -0.64 -22.88 1.42
C ASP A 160 -0.76 -21.35 1.61
N VAL A 161 -1.87 -20.75 1.17
CA VAL A 161 -2.11 -19.31 1.35
C VAL A 161 -2.61 -19.09 2.77
N LEU A 162 -1.85 -18.31 3.55
CA LEU A 162 -2.27 -17.89 4.88
C LEU A 162 -3.55 -17.07 4.81
N PRO A 163 -4.49 -17.25 5.76
CA PRO A 163 -5.69 -16.42 5.87
C PRO A 163 -5.36 -14.93 5.85
N THR A 164 -6.24 -14.14 5.27
CA THR A 164 -6.22 -12.68 5.35
C THR A 164 -6.77 -12.25 6.70
N LEU A 165 -6.17 -11.22 7.28
CA LEU A 165 -6.75 -10.51 8.41
C LEU A 165 -7.99 -9.76 7.95
N GLU A 166 -9.04 -9.88 8.74
CA GLU A 166 -10.33 -9.22 8.57
C GLU A 166 -10.41 -7.96 9.43
N ALA A 167 -9.82 -7.94 10.63
CA ALA A 167 -9.90 -6.77 11.51
C ALA A 167 -8.67 -6.50 12.39
N LEU A 168 -8.38 -5.23 12.59
CA LEU A 168 -7.49 -4.67 13.60
C LEU A 168 -8.31 -3.83 14.57
N THR A 169 -8.14 -4.06 15.87
CA THR A 169 -8.70 -3.16 16.90
C THR A 169 -7.57 -2.48 17.66
N LEU A 170 -7.51 -1.15 17.56
CA LEU A 170 -6.61 -0.32 18.35
C LEU A 170 -7.24 -0.06 19.72
N VAL A 171 -6.57 -0.54 20.77
CA VAL A 171 -7.03 -0.37 22.14
C VAL A 171 -6.42 0.90 22.71
N GLN A 172 -7.27 1.81 23.18
CA GLN A 172 -6.88 3.04 23.83
C GLN A 172 -7.53 3.10 25.23
N ALA A 173 -6.75 3.42 26.26
CA ALA A 173 -7.27 3.59 27.62
C ALA A 173 -7.60 5.05 27.95
N ASP A 174 -6.96 6.00 27.27
CA ASP A 174 -7.20 7.44 27.44
C ASP A 174 -8.28 7.93 26.48
N ALA A 175 -9.43 8.30 27.04
CA ALA A 175 -10.57 8.82 26.29
C ALA A 175 -10.22 10.07 25.46
N SER A 176 -9.28 10.91 25.92
CA SER A 176 -8.90 12.14 25.22
C SER A 176 -8.15 11.86 23.91
N ALA A 177 -7.44 10.75 23.82
CA ALA A 177 -6.68 10.35 22.64
C ALA A 177 -7.55 9.64 21.57
N VAL A 178 -8.74 9.13 21.92
CA VAL A 178 -9.57 8.30 21.03
C VAL A 178 -9.88 8.97 19.69
N ALA A 179 -10.17 10.28 19.69
CA ALA A 179 -10.48 11.02 18.47
C ALA A 179 -9.26 11.08 17.52
N ALA A 180 -8.08 11.40 18.07
CA ALA A 180 -6.83 11.43 17.31
C ALA A 180 -6.47 10.05 16.74
N VAL A 181 -6.69 8.99 17.52
CA VAL A 181 -6.45 7.60 17.10
C VAL A 181 -7.38 7.20 15.96
N LYS A 182 -8.69 7.52 16.05
CA LYS A 182 -9.65 7.26 14.96
C LYS A 182 -9.26 8.00 13.68
N GLN A 183 -8.86 9.26 13.80
CA GLN A 183 -8.42 10.05 12.65
C GLN A 183 -7.17 9.45 12.00
N GLY A 184 -6.13 9.17 12.80
CA GLY A 184 -4.90 8.56 12.31
C GLY A 184 -5.13 7.19 11.66
N ALA A 185 -5.93 6.35 12.29
CA ALA A 185 -6.32 5.04 11.77
C ALA A 185 -7.09 5.15 10.43
N SER A 186 -8.02 6.09 10.31
CA SER A 186 -8.74 6.35 9.06
C SER A 186 -7.79 6.80 7.95
N THR A 187 -6.88 7.74 8.23
CA THR A 187 -5.86 8.19 7.28
C THR A 187 -4.96 7.04 6.83
N GLY A 188 -4.44 6.26 7.79
CA GLY A 188 -3.56 5.13 7.52
C GLY A 188 -4.24 4.02 6.71
N LYS A 189 -5.54 3.80 6.93
CA LYS A 189 -6.33 2.89 6.12
C LYS A 189 -6.35 3.34 4.66
N ILE A 190 -6.80 4.57 4.40
CA ILE A 190 -6.92 5.12 3.04
C ILE A 190 -5.58 5.03 2.29
N ILE A 191 -4.49 5.44 2.93
CA ILE A 191 -3.16 5.43 2.32
C ILE A 191 -2.71 4.00 2.01
N ALA A 192 -2.81 3.07 2.96
CA ALA A 192 -2.34 1.71 2.74
C ALA A 192 -3.21 0.92 1.75
N GLU A 193 -4.51 1.19 1.72
CA GLU A 193 -5.45 0.65 0.73
C GLU A 193 -5.13 1.17 -0.68
N ALA A 194 -4.81 2.46 -0.83
CA ALA A 194 -4.32 3.01 -2.08
C ALA A 194 -2.99 2.35 -2.52
N VAL A 195 -2.04 2.15 -1.61
CA VAL A 195 -0.79 1.43 -1.90
C VAL A 195 -1.06 -0.03 -2.32
N CYS A 196 -1.99 -0.73 -1.66
CA CYS A 196 -2.35 -2.09 -2.04
C CYS A 196 -3.02 -2.17 -3.41
N PHE A 197 -3.87 -1.18 -3.75
CA PHE A 197 -4.42 -1.04 -5.10
C PHE A 197 -3.31 -0.88 -6.15
N VAL A 198 -2.31 -0.03 -5.90
CA VAL A 198 -1.15 0.10 -6.80
C VAL A 198 -0.38 -1.21 -6.92
N ARG A 199 -0.17 -1.91 -5.80
CA ARG A 199 0.50 -3.23 -5.80
C ARG A 199 -0.28 -4.27 -6.57
N ASP A 200 -1.61 -4.23 -6.56
CA ASP A 200 -2.44 -5.14 -7.35
C ASP A 200 -2.19 -4.90 -8.85
N LEU A 201 -2.17 -3.63 -9.30
CA LEU A 201 -1.86 -3.26 -10.68
C LEU A 201 -0.45 -3.73 -11.08
N VAL A 202 0.58 -3.29 -10.34
CA VAL A 202 1.98 -3.61 -10.65
C VAL A 202 2.28 -5.12 -10.64
N ASN A 203 1.56 -5.89 -9.81
CA ASN A 203 1.75 -7.33 -9.78
C ASN A 203 1.02 -8.07 -10.91
N GLN A 204 0.05 -7.46 -11.59
CA GLN A 204 -0.56 -8.08 -12.77
C GLN A 204 0.52 -8.39 -13.82
N PRO A 205 0.48 -9.57 -14.45
CA PRO A 205 1.26 -9.81 -15.66
C PRO A 205 0.74 -8.93 -16.80
N ALA A 206 1.61 -8.58 -17.76
CA ALA A 206 1.30 -7.66 -18.85
C ALA A 206 0.06 -8.07 -19.67
N ASN A 207 -0.17 -9.37 -19.86
CA ASN A 207 -1.34 -9.89 -20.57
C ASN A 207 -2.67 -9.75 -19.78
N HIS A 208 -2.62 -9.31 -18.52
CA HIS A 208 -3.79 -9.02 -17.66
C HIS A 208 -3.83 -7.55 -17.20
N LEU A 209 -2.89 -6.72 -17.64
CA LEU A 209 -2.91 -5.28 -17.42
C LEU A 209 -2.28 -4.59 -18.63
N THR A 210 -3.01 -4.64 -19.74
CA THR A 210 -2.66 -3.92 -20.96
C THR A 210 -2.94 -2.41 -20.82
N PRO A 211 -2.50 -1.54 -21.75
CA PRO A 211 -2.89 -0.13 -21.77
C PRO A 211 -4.40 0.08 -21.76
N THR A 212 -5.19 -0.73 -22.48
CA THR A 212 -6.66 -0.67 -22.42
C THR A 212 -7.16 -1.01 -21.01
N MET A 213 -6.69 -2.10 -20.41
CA MET A 213 -7.11 -2.49 -19.06
C MET A 213 -6.68 -1.48 -17.99
N LEU A 214 -5.54 -0.80 -18.18
CA LEU A 214 -5.09 0.27 -17.30
C LEU A 214 -6.01 1.51 -17.43
N ALA A 215 -6.48 1.83 -18.63
CA ALA A 215 -7.47 2.89 -18.85
C ALA A 215 -8.82 2.52 -18.23
N GLU A 216 -9.30 1.29 -18.41
CA GLU A 216 -10.53 0.79 -17.76
C GLU A 216 -10.42 0.90 -16.23
N ALA A 217 -9.29 0.50 -15.64
CA ALA A 217 -9.06 0.65 -14.20
C ALA A 217 -9.09 2.12 -13.73
N ALA A 218 -8.62 3.06 -14.56
CA ALA A 218 -8.68 4.49 -14.28
C ALA A 218 -10.12 5.02 -14.35
N GLU A 219 -10.91 4.60 -15.33
CA GLU A 219 -12.33 4.95 -15.46
C GLU A 219 -13.18 4.36 -14.32
N GLU A 220 -12.92 3.11 -13.92
CA GLU A 220 -13.56 2.50 -12.75
C GLU A 220 -13.27 3.30 -11.48
N LEU A 221 -12.01 3.70 -11.27
CA LEU A 221 -11.62 4.53 -10.14
C LEU A 221 -12.34 5.89 -10.17
N ALA A 222 -12.43 6.51 -11.34
CA ALA A 222 -13.11 7.79 -11.52
C ALA A 222 -14.61 7.68 -11.17
N ASN A 223 -15.27 6.63 -11.63
CA ASN A 223 -16.67 6.35 -11.31
C ASN A 223 -16.88 6.06 -9.81
N GLU A 224 -15.97 5.31 -9.17
CA GLU A 224 -16.05 5.00 -7.73
C GLU A 224 -15.92 6.25 -6.86
N LEU A 225 -15.06 7.20 -7.25
CA LEU A 225 -14.66 8.34 -6.41
C LEU A 225 -15.17 9.70 -6.91
N GLY A 226 -15.94 9.73 -8.00
CA GLY A 226 -16.45 10.97 -8.59
C GLY A 226 -15.35 11.85 -9.19
N LEU A 227 -14.30 11.24 -9.77
CA LEU A 227 -13.28 11.97 -10.52
C LEU A 227 -13.78 12.24 -11.94
N ARG A 228 -13.26 13.29 -12.58
CA ARG A 228 -13.39 13.43 -14.03
C ARG A 228 -12.36 12.51 -14.70
N ALA A 229 -12.77 11.76 -15.72
CA ALA A 229 -11.89 10.95 -16.54
C ALA A 229 -12.04 11.31 -18.03
N GLU A 230 -10.92 11.33 -18.73
CA GLU A 230 -10.85 11.44 -20.18
C GLU A 230 -9.74 10.49 -20.67
N VAL A 231 -10.06 9.64 -21.65
CA VAL A 231 -9.10 8.70 -22.24
C VAL A 231 -9.01 8.99 -23.72
N LEU A 232 -7.82 9.38 -24.18
CA LEU A 232 -7.57 9.64 -25.59
C LEU A 232 -7.11 8.36 -26.29
N ASP A 233 -7.67 8.09 -27.45
CA ASP A 233 -7.19 7.07 -28.37
C ASP A 233 -6.05 7.58 -29.27
N GLU A 234 -5.48 6.68 -30.08
CA GLU A 234 -4.37 7.01 -30.97
C GLU A 234 -4.71 8.06 -32.02
N ALA A 235 -5.96 8.12 -32.50
CA ALA A 235 -6.38 9.12 -33.48
C ALA A 235 -6.40 10.51 -32.85
N GLN A 236 -6.99 10.65 -31.66
CA GLN A 236 -7.00 11.89 -30.89
C GLN A 236 -5.57 12.31 -30.51
N MET A 237 -4.71 11.36 -30.11
CA MET A 237 -3.29 11.63 -29.85
C MET A 237 -2.54 12.10 -31.09
N ALA A 238 -2.87 11.56 -32.27
CA ALA A 238 -2.26 11.96 -33.54
C ALA A 238 -2.67 13.38 -33.94
N GLU A 239 -3.94 13.74 -33.77
CA GLU A 239 -4.44 15.11 -33.97
C GLU A 239 -3.75 16.12 -33.05
N LEU A 240 -3.46 15.73 -31.80
CA LEU A 240 -2.70 16.53 -30.84
C LEU A 240 -1.18 16.53 -31.11
N GLY A 241 -0.69 15.77 -32.09
CA GLY A 241 0.73 15.72 -32.45
C GLY A 241 1.60 14.95 -31.45
N MET A 242 1.05 14.00 -30.69
CA MET A 242 1.78 13.20 -29.70
C MET A 242 2.70 12.12 -30.33
N GLY A 243 3.45 12.47 -31.38
CA GLY A 243 4.25 11.54 -32.17
C GLY A 243 5.36 10.82 -31.40
N ALA A 244 5.84 11.40 -30.29
CA ALA A 244 6.79 10.72 -29.41
C ALA A 244 6.17 9.48 -28.73
N LEU A 245 4.97 9.61 -28.16
CA LEU A 245 4.26 8.51 -27.52
C LEU A 245 3.78 7.49 -28.56
N LEU A 246 3.18 7.97 -29.65
CA LEU A 246 2.72 7.10 -30.73
C LEU A 246 3.88 6.32 -31.37
N GLY A 247 5.07 6.90 -31.46
CA GLY A 247 6.27 6.20 -31.94
C GLY A 247 6.62 4.98 -31.10
N VAL A 248 6.55 5.08 -29.77
CA VAL A 248 6.76 3.93 -28.86
C VAL A 248 5.68 2.86 -29.07
N ALA A 249 4.42 3.28 -29.23
CA ALA A 249 3.26 2.41 -29.34
C ALA A 249 3.21 1.57 -30.63
N GLN A 250 3.82 2.05 -31.72
CA GLN A 250 3.77 1.42 -33.05
C GLN A 250 4.14 -0.08 -33.05
N GLY A 251 4.96 -0.50 -32.08
CA GLY A 251 5.38 -1.87 -31.91
C GLY A 251 4.28 -2.82 -31.45
N SER A 252 3.27 -2.35 -30.70
CA SER A 252 2.21 -3.19 -30.15
C SER A 252 1.02 -3.35 -31.10
N GLU A 253 0.25 -4.42 -30.88
CA GLU A 253 -1.12 -4.57 -31.42
C GLU A 253 -2.17 -4.04 -30.45
N GLU A 254 -1.80 -3.84 -29.19
CA GLU A 254 -2.66 -3.27 -28.18
C GLU A 254 -2.59 -1.75 -28.26
N PRO A 255 -3.73 -1.06 -28.41
CA PRO A 255 -3.74 0.38 -28.69
C PRO A 255 -3.25 1.19 -27.50
N ALA A 256 -2.44 2.21 -27.77
CA ALA A 256 -2.04 3.16 -26.75
C ALA A 256 -3.25 3.97 -26.24
N LYS A 257 -3.19 4.36 -24.96
CA LYS A 257 -4.18 5.18 -24.27
C LYS A 257 -3.49 6.33 -23.57
N PHE A 258 -4.00 7.55 -23.72
CA PHE A 258 -3.58 8.65 -22.87
C PHE A 258 -4.69 8.96 -21.86
N ILE A 259 -4.45 8.61 -20.60
CA ILE A 259 -5.44 8.71 -19.53
C ILE A 259 -5.22 10.03 -18.80
N VAL A 260 -6.30 10.79 -18.64
CA VAL A 260 -6.38 12.01 -17.85
C VAL A 260 -7.43 11.80 -16.76
N LEU A 261 -7.01 11.97 -15.51
CA LEU A 261 -7.90 11.94 -14.35
C LEU A 261 -7.79 13.25 -13.59
N GLU A 262 -8.92 13.77 -13.12
CA GLU A 262 -8.94 15.03 -12.39
C GLU A 262 -9.86 14.97 -11.18
N TYR A 263 -9.30 15.30 -10.02
CA TYR A 263 -10.01 15.51 -8.76
C TYR A 263 -10.27 17.01 -8.54
N ASN A 264 -11.50 17.35 -8.13
CA ASN A 264 -11.98 18.72 -7.99
C ASN A 264 -11.82 19.55 -9.28
N ALA A 265 -12.21 18.99 -10.42
CA ALA A 265 -12.08 19.63 -11.74
C ALA A 265 -12.82 20.97 -11.84
N GLU A 266 -13.89 21.14 -11.06
CA GLU A 266 -14.72 22.35 -10.97
C GLU A 266 -14.09 23.47 -10.14
N ARG A 267 -13.09 23.16 -9.29
CA ARG A 267 -12.39 24.13 -8.44
C ARG A 267 -11.32 24.89 -9.21
N THR A 268 -11.75 25.68 -10.19
CA THR A 268 -10.86 26.51 -11.01
C THR A 268 -10.18 27.63 -10.24
N ASP A 269 -10.60 27.89 -9.00
CA ASP A 269 -9.94 28.79 -8.05
C ASP A 269 -8.66 28.20 -7.43
N LEU A 270 -8.46 26.89 -7.51
CA LEU A 270 -7.26 26.21 -7.05
C LEU A 270 -6.29 25.97 -8.22
N ALA A 271 -5.02 26.27 -8.00
CA ALA A 271 -3.95 25.86 -8.91
C ALA A 271 -3.84 24.32 -8.89
N PRO A 272 -3.79 23.65 -10.07
CA PRO A 272 -3.74 22.21 -10.12
C PRO A 272 -2.34 21.69 -9.79
N TYR A 273 -2.27 20.59 -9.02
CA TYR A 273 -1.08 19.74 -8.93
C TYR A 273 -1.14 18.71 -10.05
N ILE A 274 -0.11 18.68 -10.91
CA ILE A 274 -0.02 17.74 -12.02
C ILE A 274 0.90 16.58 -11.62
N ILE A 275 0.40 15.36 -11.72
CA ILE A 275 1.14 14.13 -11.44
C ILE A 275 1.19 13.30 -12.72
N ILE A 276 2.39 13.02 -13.21
CA ILE A 276 2.59 12.26 -14.44
C ILE A 276 3.18 10.90 -14.09
N GLY A 277 2.49 9.83 -14.50
CA GLY A 277 2.90 8.46 -14.23
C GLY A 277 3.24 7.74 -15.53
N LYS A 278 4.49 7.29 -15.68
CA LYS A 278 4.91 6.41 -16.79
C LYS A 278 4.02 5.16 -16.84
N GLY A 279 3.41 4.88 -17.99
CA GLY A 279 2.46 3.78 -18.19
C GLY A 279 2.91 2.71 -19.17
N LEU A 280 4.20 2.30 -19.15
CA LEU A 280 4.64 1.16 -19.97
C LEU A 280 4.18 -0.15 -19.33
N THR A 281 3.09 -0.74 -19.83
CA THR A 281 2.53 -1.97 -19.26
C THR A 281 3.41 -3.19 -19.53
N PHE A 282 4.24 -3.11 -20.56
CA PHE A 282 5.40 -3.97 -20.75
C PHE A 282 6.48 -3.24 -21.54
N ASP A 283 7.73 -3.42 -21.13
CA ASP A 283 8.89 -2.87 -21.83
C ASP A 283 9.88 -3.98 -22.19
N SER A 284 9.86 -4.42 -23.44
CA SER A 284 10.87 -5.35 -23.96
C SER A 284 12.17 -4.64 -24.36
N GLY A 285 12.19 -3.30 -24.41
CA GLY A 285 13.23 -2.49 -25.07
C GLY A 285 13.02 -2.27 -26.57
N GLY A 286 11.84 -2.64 -27.10
CA GLY A 286 11.56 -2.53 -28.54
C GLY A 286 12.53 -3.35 -29.39
N LEU A 287 13.06 -2.74 -30.46
CA LEU A 287 14.10 -3.38 -31.30
C LEU A 287 15.48 -3.45 -30.62
N SER A 288 15.74 -2.61 -29.62
CA SER A 288 16.89 -2.73 -28.72
C SER A 288 16.56 -3.68 -27.57
N ILE A 289 16.25 -4.92 -27.95
CA ILE A 289 15.70 -5.96 -27.07
C ILE A 289 16.54 -6.12 -25.79
N LYS A 290 15.88 -6.09 -24.63
CA LYS A 290 16.51 -6.37 -23.34
C LYS A 290 16.99 -7.82 -23.29
N PRO A 291 18.02 -8.14 -22.47
CA PRO A 291 18.34 -9.53 -22.15
C PRO A 291 17.13 -10.24 -21.53
N SER A 292 17.05 -11.56 -21.73
CA SER A 292 15.95 -12.37 -21.17
C SER A 292 15.93 -12.35 -19.64
N GLU A 293 17.11 -12.24 -19.00
CA GLU A 293 17.23 -12.18 -17.55
C GLU A 293 16.56 -10.92 -16.99
N GLY A 294 15.51 -11.09 -16.19
CA GLY A 294 14.77 -10.01 -15.54
C GLY A 294 13.73 -9.32 -16.41
N MET A 295 13.57 -9.70 -17.69
CA MET A 295 12.55 -9.11 -18.57
C MET A 295 11.13 -9.35 -18.05
N GLU A 296 10.88 -10.46 -17.34
CA GLU A 296 9.58 -10.76 -16.73
C GLU A 296 9.15 -9.73 -15.68
N ALA A 297 10.10 -8.99 -15.09
CA ALA A 297 9.82 -7.93 -14.14
C ALA A 297 9.38 -6.61 -14.84
N MET A 298 9.55 -6.49 -16.16
CA MET A 298 9.19 -5.28 -16.92
C MET A 298 7.68 -5.03 -17.03
N LYS A 299 6.84 -5.98 -16.57
CA LYS A 299 5.44 -5.70 -16.25
C LYS A 299 5.27 -4.56 -15.23
N GLY A 300 6.28 -4.32 -14.41
CA GLY A 300 6.29 -3.26 -13.39
C GLY A 300 6.65 -1.88 -13.93
N ASP A 301 6.94 -1.73 -15.23
CA ASP A 301 7.38 -0.46 -15.82
C ASP A 301 6.24 0.59 -15.94
N MET A 302 5.03 0.19 -15.55
CA MET A 302 3.86 1.04 -15.34
C MET A 302 3.66 1.45 -13.86
N ALA A 303 4.59 1.13 -12.95
CA ALA A 303 4.45 1.47 -11.53
C ALA A 303 4.26 2.98 -11.28
N GLY A 304 4.80 3.84 -12.16
CA GLY A 304 4.54 5.27 -12.14
C GLY A 304 3.06 5.61 -12.40
N ALA A 305 2.45 5.00 -13.41
CA ALA A 305 1.02 5.11 -13.66
C ALA A 305 0.18 4.61 -12.48
N GLY A 306 0.53 3.44 -11.94
CA GLY A 306 -0.10 2.91 -10.73
C GLY A 306 -0.03 3.90 -9.57
N ALA A 307 1.14 4.49 -9.30
CA ALA A 307 1.32 5.49 -8.25
C ALA A 307 0.48 6.76 -8.48
N THR A 308 0.32 7.21 -9.72
CA THR A 308 -0.58 8.33 -10.08
C THR A 308 -2.03 7.99 -9.73
N LEU A 309 -2.52 6.81 -10.13
CA LEU A 309 -3.89 6.35 -9.80
C LEU A 309 -4.08 6.22 -8.27
N GLY A 310 -3.11 5.61 -7.57
CA GLY A 310 -3.15 5.47 -6.11
C GLY A 310 -3.13 6.82 -5.38
N THR A 311 -2.41 7.80 -5.91
CA THR A 311 -2.39 9.16 -5.34
C THR A 311 -3.74 9.84 -5.48
N LEU A 312 -4.34 9.82 -6.69
CA LEU A 312 -5.68 10.37 -6.92
C LEU A 312 -6.73 9.70 -6.02
N ARG A 313 -6.64 8.38 -5.88
CA ARG A 313 -7.48 7.62 -4.95
C ARG A 313 -7.37 8.14 -3.52
N ALA A 314 -6.16 8.21 -2.98
CA ALA A 314 -5.93 8.65 -1.61
C ALA A 314 -6.39 10.10 -1.39
N VAL A 315 -6.09 11.00 -2.34
CA VAL A 315 -6.50 12.41 -2.30
C VAL A 315 -8.02 12.55 -2.24
N ALA A 316 -8.75 11.78 -3.06
CA ALA A 316 -10.20 11.83 -3.12
C ALA A 316 -10.86 11.21 -1.88
N GLU A 317 -10.38 10.05 -1.41
CA GLU A 317 -10.88 9.40 -0.21
C GLU A 317 -10.61 10.23 1.07
N LEU A 318 -9.44 10.91 1.14
CA LEU A 318 -9.11 11.88 2.20
C LEU A 318 -9.87 13.20 2.07
N ARG A 319 -10.53 13.45 0.94
CA ARG A 319 -11.23 14.70 0.61
C ARG A 319 -10.34 15.93 0.79
N LEU A 320 -9.10 15.85 0.30
CA LEU A 320 -8.16 16.96 0.46
C LEU A 320 -8.67 18.19 -0.30
N PRO A 321 -8.43 19.41 0.20
CA PRO A 321 -8.86 20.65 -0.44
C PRO A 321 -7.90 21.07 -1.57
N LEU A 322 -7.59 20.13 -2.47
CA LEU A 322 -6.64 20.30 -3.58
C LEU A 322 -7.36 20.05 -4.91
N ARG A 323 -6.84 20.63 -5.99
CA ARG A 323 -7.15 20.21 -7.36
C ARG A 323 -5.96 19.42 -7.88
N VAL A 324 -6.19 18.18 -8.34
CA VAL A 324 -5.11 17.26 -8.75
C VAL A 324 -5.45 16.64 -10.09
N VAL A 325 -4.51 16.69 -11.03
CA VAL A 325 -4.62 16.09 -12.36
C VAL A 325 -3.56 15.00 -12.51
N GLY A 326 -3.99 13.79 -12.81
CA GLY A 326 -3.13 12.67 -13.19
C GLY A 326 -3.07 12.52 -14.71
N LEU A 327 -1.86 12.41 -15.25
CA LEU A 327 -1.61 12.13 -16.67
C LEU A 327 -0.84 10.83 -16.80
N ILE A 328 -1.37 9.89 -17.58
CA ILE A 328 -0.77 8.57 -17.78
C ILE A 328 -0.73 8.24 -19.27
N PRO A 329 0.44 8.34 -19.93
CA PRO A 329 0.66 7.78 -21.24
C PRO A 329 0.85 6.26 -21.13
N ALA A 330 -0.22 5.51 -21.40
CA ALA A 330 -0.24 4.05 -21.33
C ALA A 330 0.04 3.42 -22.70
N THR A 331 1.06 2.58 -22.80
CA THR A 331 1.41 1.84 -24.02
C THR A 331 2.28 0.63 -23.67
N GLU A 332 2.58 -0.21 -24.66
CA GLU A 332 3.64 -1.21 -24.59
C GLU A 332 4.81 -0.81 -25.50
N ASN A 333 6.03 -1.20 -25.13
CA ASN A 333 7.21 -1.13 -25.99
C ASN A 333 7.62 -2.53 -26.41
N LEU A 334 7.30 -2.92 -27.65
CA LEU A 334 7.46 -4.27 -28.19
C LEU A 334 8.17 -4.25 -29.55
N PRO A 335 8.97 -5.27 -29.90
CA PRO A 335 9.46 -5.45 -31.26
C PRO A 335 8.32 -5.90 -32.17
N SER A 336 8.19 -5.28 -33.34
CA SER A 336 7.34 -5.77 -34.41
C SER A 336 7.82 -5.23 -35.76
N GLY A 337 7.21 -5.67 -36.85
CA GLY A 337 7.49 -5.11 -38.18
C GLY A 337 7.11 -3.63 -38.33
N ARG A 338 6.34 -3.08 -37.38
CA ARG A 338 5.92 -1.67 -37.35
C ARG A 338 6.70 -0.83 -36.34
N ALA A 339 7.50 -1.45 -35.46
CA ALA A 339 8.21 -0.74 -34.42
C ALA A 339 9.16 0.32 -35.00
N TYR A 340 9.23 1.46 -34.32
CA TYR A 340 10.27 2.44 -34.57
C TYR A 340 11.69 1.86 -34.37
N LYS A 341 12.65 2.43 -35.07
CA LYS A 341 14.03 1.92 -35.20
C LYS A 341 15.03 2.88 -34.56
N PRO A 342 16.18 2.38 -34.10
CA PRO A 342 17.34 3.23 -33.85
C PRO A 342 17.66 4.08 -35.10
N GLY A 343 17.77 5.38 -34.93
CA GLY A 343 17.97 6.38 -35.99
C GLY A 343 16.68 6.98 -36.56
N ASP A 344 15.49 6.48 -36.21
CA ASP A 344 14.24 7.14 -36.57
C ASP A 344 14.15 8.51 -35.87
N VAL A 345 13.56 9.50 -36.56
CA VAL A 345 13.30 10.83 -36.01
C VAL A 345 11.81 10.99 -35.76
N LEU A 346 11.42 11.11 -34.50
CA LEU A 346 10.04 11.38 -34.09
C LEU A 346 9.82 12.88 -33.94
N LYS A 347 8.56 13.33 -34.03
CA LYS A 347 8.16 14.70 -33.69
C LYS A 347 7.27 14.69 -32.44
N SER A 348 7.65 15.45 -31.42
CA SER A 348 6.88 15.58 -30.18
C SER A 348 5.69 16.54 -30.33
N MET A 349 4.81 16.53 -29.33
CA MET A 349 3.63 17.40 -29.25
C MET A 349 3.98 18.90 -29.31
N ASN A 350 5.11 19.31 -28.72
CA ASN A 350 5.58 20.70 -28.79
C ASN A 350 6.40 21.03 -30.06
N GLY A 351 6.45 20.11 -31.03
CA GLY A 351 7.07 20.31 -32.33
C GLY A 351 8.57 20.03 -32.41
N LEU A 352 9.21 19.61 -31.31
CA LEU A 352 10.62 19.22 -31.31
C LEU A 352 10.79 17.88 -32.04
N THR A 353 11.92 17.73 -32.75
CA THR A 353 12.32 16.46 -33.35
C THR A 353 13.26 15.71 -32.42
N ILE A 354 13.07 14.40 -32.31
CA ILE A 354 13.80 13.52 -31.41
C ILE A 354 14.39 12.40 -32.25
N GLU A 355 15.72 12.35 -32.36
CA GLU A 355 16.42 11.20 -32.92
C GLU A 355 16.46 10.07 -31.87
N VAL A 356 15.89 8.91 -32.22
CA VAL A 356 15.80 7.77 -31.33
C VAL A 356 17.10 6.97 -31.43
N ILE A 357 18.01 7.15 -30.49
CA ILE A 357 19.26 6.35 -30.45
C ILE A 357 18.98 4.95 -29.85
N ILE A 358 18.11 4.89 -28.84
CA ILE A 358 17.71 3.67 -28.15
C ILE A 358 16.18 3.66 -28.04
N PRO A 359 15.49 2.73 -28.74
CA PRO A 359 14.04 2.47 -28.66
C PRO A 359 13.58 1.88 -27.33
#